data_AF-A0A925FQQ5-F1
#
_entry.id   AF-A0A925FQQ5-F1
#
_cell.length_a   1.000
_cell.length_b   1.000
_cell.length_c   1.000
_cell.angle_alpha   90.00
_cell.angle_beta   90.00
_cell.angle_gamma   90.00
#
_symmetry.space_group_name_H-M   'P 1'
#
loop_
_entity.id
_entity.type
_entity.pdbx_description
1 polymer ?
#
loop_
_entity_poly.entity_id
_entity_poly.type
_entity_poly.pdbx_seq_one_letter_code
_entity_poly.pdbx_strand_id
1 'polypeptide(L)' 'MTFLIVIIILALIFDYINGFHDAANSIATIVSTKVLTPFQAVLWAAVFNFAAFFISKYWIGEFKIGNTIARSV' A
#
# COMPACT_ATOMS: atom_id res chain seq x y z
N MET A 1 -8.03 22.43 13.15
CA MET A 1 -7.27 22.38 11.88
C MET A 1 -5.86 21.87 12.07
N THR A 2 -5.13 22.34 13.09
CA THR A 2 -3.77 21.86 13.42
C THR A 2 -3.69 20.34 13.61
N PHE A 3 -4.57 19.74 14.43
CA PHE A 3 -4.61 18.29 14.63
C PHE A 3 -4.87 17.49 13.35
N LEU A 4 -5.78 17.98 12.49
CA LEU A 4 -6.09 17.33 11.22
C LEU A 4 -4.88 17.30 10.29
N ILE A 5 -4.17 18.43 10.18
CA ILE A 5 -2.96 18.53 9.36
C ILE A 5 -1.88 17.56 9.88
N VAL A 6 -1.69 17.50 11.20
CA VAL A 6 -0.73 16.57 11.82
C VAL A 6 -1.09 15.12 11.51
N ILE A 7 -2.37 14.74 11.63
CA ILE A 7 -2.83 13.38 11.34
C ILE A 7 -2.62 13.02 9.87
N ILE A 8 -2.91 13.93 8.93
CA ILE A 8 -2.67 13.71 7.50
C ILE A 8 -1.18 13.48 7.23
N ILE A 9 -0.30 14.31 7.79
CA ILE A 9 1.15 14.15 7.61
C ILE A 9 1.61 12.79 8.17
N LEU A 10 1.14 12.41 9.36
CA LEU A 10 1.49 11.13 9.97
C LEU A 10 0.99 9.95 9.14
N ALA A 11 -0.23 10.04 8.61
CA ALA A 11 -0.82 9.02 7.74
C ALA A 11 -0.02 8.86 6.43
N LEU A 12 0.39 9.97 5.80
CA LEU A 12 1.22 9.93 4.59
C LEU A 12 2.59 9.28 4.85
N ILE A 13 3.23 9.59 5.98
CA ILE A 13 4.51 8.98 6.37
C ILE A 13 4.32 7.48 6.62
N PHE A 14 3.26 7.11 7.34
CA PHE A 14 2.92 5.71 7.61
C PHE A 14 2.68 4.96 6.30
N ASP A 15 1.81 5.45 5.42
CA ASP A 15 1.50 4.80 4.15
C ASP A 15 2.75 4.61 3.26
N TYR A 16 3.66 5.58 3.26
CA TYR A 16 4.93 5.46 2.54
C TYR A 16 5.81 4.33 3.07
N ILE A 17 6.00 4.26 4.41
CA ILE A 17 6.84 3.24 5.04
C ILE A 17 6.23 1.84 4.81
N ASN A 18 4.92 1.71 4.97
CA ASN A 18 4.22 0.42 4.73
C ASN A 18 4.31 0.01 3.26
N GLY A 19 4.10 0.92 2.32
CA GLY A 19 4.22 0.63 0.89
C GLY A 19 5.61 0.13 0.49
N PHE A 20 6.67 0.65 1.10
CA PHE A 20 8.04 0.17 0.88
C PHE A 20 8.24 -1.26 1.39
N HIS A 21 7.70 -1.58 2.57
CA HIS A 21 7.76 -2.91 3.15
C HIS A 21 6.96 -3.94 2.33
N ASP A 22 5.75 -3.57 1.91
CA ASP A 22 4.90 -4.44 1.09
C ASP A 22 5.53 -4.70 -0.29
N ALA A 23 6.17 -3.69 -0.88
CA ALA A 23 6.94 -3.86 -2.10
C ALA A 23 8.10 -4.85 -1.90
N ALA A 24 8.88 -4.71 -0.83
CA ALA A 24 10.00 -5.62 -0.52
C ALA A 24 9.53 -7.08 -0.33
N ASN A 25 8.45 -7.28 0.43
CA ASN A 25 7.87 -8.60 0.66
C ASN A 25 7.35 -9.25 -0.63
N SER A 26 6.75 -8.46 -1.52
CA SER A 26 6.16 -8.96 -2.78
C SER A 26 7.20 -9.28 -3.86
N ILE A 27 8.40 -8.68 -3.81
CA ILE A 27 9.47 -8.91 -4.80
C ILE A 27 10.52 -9.92 -4.35
N ALA A 28 10.64 -10.17 -3.03
CA ALA A 28 11.72 -10.98 -2.47
C ALA A 28 11.85 -12.36 -3.13
N THR A 29 10.73 -13.05 -3.36
CA THR A 29 10.74 -14.37 -4.00
C THR A 29 11.13 -14.32 -5.47
N ILE A 30 10.56 -13.40 -6.25
CA ILE A 30 10.81 -13.28 -7.70
C ILE A 30 12.24 -12.83 -8.00
N VAL A 31 12.79 -11.94 -7.17
CA VAL A 31 14.18 -11.48 -7.29
C VAL A 31 15.15 -12.58 -6.83
N SER A 32 14.82 -13.32 -5.77
CA SER A 32 15.63 -14.45 -5.28
C SER A 32 15.69 -15.61 -6.29
N THR A 33 14.57 -15.92 -6.95
CA THR A 33 14.50 -16.94 -8.01
C THR A 33 15.05 -16.47 -9.35
N LYS A 34 15.47 -15.19 -9.46
CA LYS A 34 16.02 -14.56 -10.67
C LYS A 34 15.06 -14.59 -11.86
N VAL A 35 13.74 -14.62 -11.60
CA VAL A 35 12.72 -14.59 -12.64
C VAL A 35 12.63 -13.19 -13.26
N LEU A 36 12.78 -12.14 -12.44
CA LEU A 36 12.87 -10.75 -12.89
C LEU A 36 14.12 -10.07 -12.33
N THR A 37 14.62 -9.07 -13.05
CA THR A 37 15.66 -8.18 -12.51
C THR A 37 15.11 -7.36 -11.34
N PRO A 38 15.94 -6.92 -10.38
CA PRO A 38 15.48 -6.12 -9.23
C PRO A 38 14.66 -4.89 -9.63
N PHE A 39 15.08 -4.20 -10.71
CA PHE A 39 14.37 -3.03 -11.20
C PHE A 39 12.99 -3.39 -11.80
N GLN A 40 12.90 -4.45 -12.60
CA GLN A 40 11.62 -4.94 -13.13
C GLN A 40 10.68 -5.38 -12.01
N ALA A 41 11.19 -6.02 -10.97
CA ALA A 41 10.40 -6.45 -9.83
C ALA A 41 9.83 -5.26 -9.04
N VAL A 42 10.63 -4.20 -8.82
CA VAL A 42 10.15 -2.97 -8.18
C VAL A 42 9.08 -2.28 -9.04
N LEU A 43 9.28 -2.21 -10.35
CA LEU A 43 8.29 -1.63 -11.26
C LEU A 43 6.97 -2.44 -11.21
N TRP A 44 7.07 -3.76 -11.17
CA TRP A 44 5.93 -4.66 -10.99
C TRP A 44 5.21 -4.39 -9.67
N ALA A 45 5.94 -4.35 -8.55
CA ALA A 45 5.36 -4.06 -7.24
C ALA A 45 4.67 -2.69 -7.21
N ALA A 46 5.26 -1.65 -7.81
CA ALA A 46 4.66 -0.32 -7.87
C ALA A 46 3.32 -0.32 -8.65
N VAL A 47 3.26 -1.02 -9.79
CA VAL A 47 2.04 -1.14 -10.59
C VAL A 47 0.94 -1.86 -9.81
N PHE A 48 1.24 -2.98 -9.18
CA PHE A 48 0.24 -3.75 -8.42
C PHE A 48 -0.19 -3.07 -7.13
N ASN A 49 0.71 -2.39 -6.43
CA ASN A 49 0.38 -1.60 -5.23
C ASN A 49 -0.56 -0.43 -5.59
N PHE A 50 -0.33 0.25 -6.71
CA PHE A 50 -1.25 1.27 -7.22
C PHE A 50 -2.58 0.68 -7.67
N ALA A 51 -2.55 -0.43 -8.43
CA ALA A 51 -3.77 -1.11 -8.91
C ALA A 51 -4.63 -1.62 -7.74
N ALA A 52 -4.02 -2.06 -6.64
CA ALA A 52 -4.73 -2.54 -5.46
C ALA A 52 -5.71 -1.50 -4.89
N PHE A 53 -5.38 -0.21 -4.94
CA PHE A 53 -6.31 0.86 -4.53
C PHE A 53 -7.58 0.86 -5.39
N PHE A 54 -7.44 0.78 -6.72
CA PHE A 54 -8.59 0.78 -7.63
C PHE A 54 -9.40 -0.50 -7.54
N ILE A 55 -8.73 -1.65 -7.43
CA ILE A 55 -9.40 -2.95 -7.23
C ILE A 55 -10.20 -2.91 -5.92
N SER A 56 -9.61 -2.39 -4.84
CA SER A 56 -10.30 -2.27 -3.56
C SER A 56 -11.52 -1.34 -3.66
N LYS A 57 -11.38 -0.20 -4.35
CA LYS A 57 -12.47 0.77 -4.53
C LYS A 57 -13.62 0.25 -5.41
N TYR A 58 -13.30 -0.35 -6.56
CA TYR A 58 -14.31 -0.69 -7.57
C TYR A 58 -14.79 -2.14 -7.51
N TRP A 59 -13.94 -3.07 -7.09
CA TRP A 59 -14.26 -4.50 -7.08
C TRP A 59 -14.65 -5.00 -5.70
N ILE A 60 -13.93 -4.58 -4.66
CA ILE A 60 -14.19 -5.01 -3.27
C ILE A 60 -15.28 -4.16 -2.62
N GLY A 61 -15.50 -2.93 -3.14
CA GLY A 61 -16.62 -2.07 -2.77
C GLY A 61 -16.52 -1.41 -1.40
N GLU A 62 -15.57 -1.81 -0.54
CA GLU A 62 -15.38 -1.22 0.79
C GLU A 62 -13.91 -1.16 1.21
N PHE A 63 -13.47 0.02 1.68
CA PHE A 63 -12.27 0.18 2.49
C PHE A 63 -12.58 -0.23 3.93
N LYS A 64 -12.67 -1.55 4.14
CA LYS A 64 -13.12 -2.19 5.40
C LYS A 64 -12.54 -1.55 6.67
N ILE A 65 -11.26 -1.17 6.64
CA ILE A 65 -10.55 -0.57 7.77
C ILE A 65 -11.18 0.75 8.21
N GLY A 66 -11.54 1.64 7.29
CA GLY A 66 -12.13 2.95 7.65
C GLY A 66 -13.50 2.80 8.30
N ASN A 67 -14.36 1.93 7.74
CA ASN A 67 -15.70 1.69 8.26
C ASN A 67 -15.70 0.93 9.59
N THR A 68 -14.77 0.00 9.79
CA THR A 68 -14.65 -0.73 11.06
C THR A 68 -14.17 0.19 12.18
N ILE A 69 -13.13 0.98 11.95
CA ILE A 69 -12.58 1.85 13.01
C ILE A 69 -13.56 2.97 13.36
N ALA A 70 -14.21 3.59 12.36
CA ALA A 70 -15.19 4.66 12.59
C ALA A 70 -16.47 4.22 13.32
N ARG A 71 -16.74 2.91 13.38
CA ARG A 71 -17.87 2.34 14.15
C ARG A 71 -17.47 1.91 15.58
N SER A 72 -16.17 1.77 15.84
CA SER A 72 -15.62 1.34 17.13
C SER A 72 -15.19 2.51 18.03
N VAL A 73 -15.10 3.72 17.47
CA VAL A 73 -14.89 4.99 18.19
C VAL A 73 -16.19 5.76 18.28
#